data_AF-A0A9E2BAP5-F1
#
_entry.id   AF-A0A9E2BAP5-F1
#
_cell.length_a   1.000
_cell.length_b   1.000
_cell.length_c   1.000
_cell.angle_alpha   90.00
_cell.angle_beta   90.00
_cell.angle_gamma   90.00
#
_symmetry.space_group_name_H-M   'P 1'
#
loop_
_entity.id
_entity.type
_entity.pdbx_description
1 polymer ?
#
loop_
_entity_poly.entity_id
_entity_poly.type
_entity_poly.pdbx_seq_one_letter_code
_entity_poly.pdbx_strand_id
1 'polypeptide(L)'
;LARTCGWTMASELRACGIDLSFAPVVDVDLGLCGVIGDRACHRDPRAVSEISQAYIGGMHEAGMKATAKHFPGHGGVIGDAHPTRPVDQRDYKRLAGGIKPYRALIAAGLESIMMAPVSYPAVDDRPACFSIAWIQGELRGRFGFSGAIFSPVLTARASPDTALGRLAKSAQEAGCDVIVLSGDRDEIEAAGERLEICTPVSQVRRARLHGGRAPAWQRLRMSPGWREARVALESLQSSPELELDGGPGTAG
;
A
#
# COMPACT_ATOMS: atom_id res chain seq x y z
N LEU A 1 -2.64 8.38 18.31
CA LEU A 1 -3.62 8.57 17.22
C LEU A 1 -3.44 7.58 16.08
N ALA A 2 -2.30 7.52 15.36
CA ALA A 2 -2.12 6.58 14.24
C ALA A 2 -2.42 5.10 14.59
N ARG A 3 -1.94 4.62 15.75
CA ARG A 3 -2.29 3.30 16.30
C ARG A 3 -3.79 3.12 16.49
N THR A 4 -4.47 4.10 17.09
CA THR A 4 -5.93 4.13 17.24
C THR A 4 -6.65 4.04 15.91
N CYS A 5 -6.21 4.80 14.89
CA CYS A 5 -6.78 4.72 13.54
C CYS A 5 -6.64 3.31 12.94
N GLY A 6 -5.44 2.71 13.05
CA GLY A 6 -5.17 1.37 12.55
C GLY A 6 -6.00 0.30 13.26
N TRP A 7 -6.13 0.40 14.58
CA TRP A 7 -6.94 -0.50 15.39
C TRP A 7 -8.43 -0.37 15.08
N THR A 8 -8.97 0.86 14.99
CA THR A 8 -10.39 1.08 14.67
C THR A 8 -10.72 0.51 13.31
N MET A 9 -9.96 0.88 12.27
CA MET A 9 -10.18 0.38 10.91
C MET A 9 -10.12 -1.15 10.86
N ALA A 10 -9.08 -1.75 11.43
CA ALA A 10 -8.91 -3.20 11.40
C ALA A 10 -9.97 -3.93 12.21
N SER A 11 -10.29 -3.47 13.42
CA SER A 11 -11.26 -4.14 14.29
C SER A 11 -12.66 -4.14 13.69
N GLU A 12 -13.08 -3.04 13.06
CA GLU A 12 -14.36 -2.94 12.39
C GLU A 12 -14.46 -3.88 11.17
N LEU A 13 -13.43 -3.91 10.32
CA LEU A 13 -13.38 -4.85 9.18
C LEU A 13 -13.34 -6.31 9.63
N ARG A 14 -12.54 -6.62 10.65
CA ARG A 14 -12.44 -7.98 11.22
C ARG A 14 -13.77 -8.43 11.82
N ALA A 15 -14.51 -7.54 12.48
CA ALA A 15 -15.84 -7.83 13.02
C ALA A 15 -16.90 -8.09 11.93
N CYS A 16 -16.65 -7.60 10.71
CA CYS A 16 -17.45 -7.89 9.50
C CYS A 16 -16.95 -9.11 8.70
N GLY A 17 -15.94 -9.83 9.20
CA GLY A 17 -15.40 -11.04 8.56
C GLY A 17 -14.37 -10.78 7.45
N ILE A 18 -13.87 -9.56 7.31
CA ILE A 18 -12.87 -9.21 6.29
C ILE A 18 -11.47 -9.45 6.86
N ASP A 19 -10.63 -10.26 6.21
CA ASP A 19 -9.28 -10.65 6.69
C ASP A 19 -8.23 -9.55 6.64
N LEU A 20 -8.29 -8.74 5.59
CA LEU A 20 -7.18 -7.87 5.23
C LEU A 20 -7.71 -6.57 4.65
N SER A 21 -7.07 -5.47 5.04
CA SER A 21 -7.16 -4.18 4.37
C SER A 21 -5.82 -3.90 3.67
N PHE A 22 -5.87 -3.30 2.48
CA PHE A 22 -4.67 -2.84 1.79
C PHE A 22 -4.17 -1.52 2.38
N ALA A 23 -3.64 -1.58 3.60
CA ALA A 23 -3.16 -0.46 4.39
C ALA A 23 -1.88 -0.84 5.19
N PRO A 24 -1.03 0.14 5.52
CA PRO A 24 -1.14 1.58 5.21
C PRO A 24 -0.58 1.99 3.83
N VAL A 25 -0.98 3.17 3.37
CA VAL A 25 -0.21 3.89 2.34
C VAL A 25 1.06 4.42 2.99
N VAL A 26 2.21 4.11 2.39
CA VAL A 26 3.53 4.53 2.91
C VAL A 26 4.32 5.34 1.88
N ASP A 27 3.63 5.75 0.81
CA ASP A 27 4.14 6.71 -0.15
C ASP A 27 4.45 8.04 0.56
N VAL A 28 5.65 8.59 0.29
CA VAL A 28 6.09 9.87 0.84
C VAL A 28 5.54 10.99 -0.02
N ASP A 29 4.91 11.99 0.59
CA ASP A 29 4.40 13.14 -0.14
C ASP A 29 5.56 14.04 -0.62
N LEU A 30 5.76 14.10 -1.93
CA LEU A 30 6.73 15.01 -2.54
C LEU A 30 6.07 16.24 -3.15
N GLY A 31 4.74 16.38 -3.04
CA GLY A 31 3.96 17.43 -3.69
C GLY A 31 3.86 17.30 -5.21
N LEU A 32 4.28 16.16 -5.78
CA LEU A 32 4.36 15.94 -7.24
C LEU A 32 3.23 15.08 -7.80
N CYS A 33 2.65 14.20 -6.98
CA CYS A 33 1.70 13.19 -7.43
C CYS A 33 0.26 13.50 -6.98
N GLY A 34 -0.58 13.92 -7.91
CA GLY A 34 -1.99 14.24 -7.64
C GLY A 34 -2.84 13.04 -7.16
N VAL A 35 -2.43 11.80 -7.45
CA VAL A 35 -3.14 10.57 -7.04
C VAL A 35 -2.85 10.18 -5.58
N ILE A 36 -1.68 10.57 -5.06
CA ILE A 36 -1.32 10.32 -3.67
C ILE A 36 -1.94 11.38 -2.76
N GLY A 37 -1.80 12.66 -3.08
CA GLY A 37 -2.49 13.76 -2.39
C GLY A 37 -2.49 13.64 -0.86
N ASP A 38 -3.66 13.76 -0.25
CA ASP A 38 -3.91 13.66 1.20
C ASP A 38 -3.77 12.24 1.78
N ARG A 39 -3.51 11.23 0.94
CA ARG A 39 -3.32 9.84 1.36
C ARG A 39 -1.91 9.56 1.85
N ALA A 40 -0.92 10.37 1.45
CA ALA A 40 0.39 10.33 2.05
C ALA A 40 0.35 11.03 3.41
N CYS A 41 0.74 10.32 4.47
CA CYS A 41 0.63 10.85 5.81
C CYS A 41 1.64 11.97 6.12
N HIS A 42 2.76 12.05 5.40
CA HIS A 42 3.77 13.08 5.60
C HIS A 42 4.79 13.17 4.44
N ARG A 43 5.53 14.28 4.39
CA ARG A 43 6.65 14.53 3.45
C ARG A 43 8.02 14.06 3.91
N ASP A 44 8.21 13.88 5.22
CA ASP A 44 9.41 13.30 5.81
C ASP A 44 9.28 11.76 5.88
N PRO A 45 10.15 10.99 5.19
CA PRO A 45 10.17 9.53 5.27
C PRO A 45 10.28 8.96 6.69
N ARG A 46 10.92 9.68 7.64
CA ARG A 46 11.02 9.25 9.04
C ARG A 46 9.64 9.26 9.71
N ALA A 47 8.93 10.37 9.59
CA ALA A 47 7.57 10.49 10.09
C ALA A 47 6.64 9.45 9.45
N VAL A 48 6.74 9.22 8.12
CA VAL A 48 5.98 8.16 7.45
C VAL A 48 6.27 6.79 8.05
N SER A 49 7.54 6.49 8.35
CA SER A 49 7.94 5.23 8.97
C SER A 49 7.35 5.05 10.38
N GLU A 50 7.39 6.10 11.21
CA GLU A 50 6.88 6.08 12.59
C GLU A 50 5.36 5.97 12.63
N ILE A 51 4.66 6.78 11.82
CA ILE A 51 3.20 6.75 11.69
C ILE A 51 2.74 5.38 11.20
N SER A 52 3.40 4.84 10.16
CA SER A 52 3.03 3.55 9.58
C SER A 52 3.27 2.40 10.56
N GLN A 53 4.37 2.40 11.30
CA GLN A 53 4.61 1.39 12.35
C GLN A 53 3.55 1.46 13.45
N ALA A 54 3.18 2.65 13.90
CA ALA A 54 2.12 2.82 14.89
C ALA A 54 0.76 2.31 14.35
N TYR A 55 0.42 2.67 13.11
CA TYR A 55 -0.82 2.23 12.45
C TYR A 55 -0.86 0.71 12.31
N ILE A 56 0.22 0.09 11.85
CA ILE A 56 0.36 -1.37 11.72
C ILE A 56 0.24 -2.05 13.08
N GLY A 57 0.84 -1.48 14.13
CA GLY A 57 0.66 -1.97 15.50
C GLY A 57 -0.81 -2.02 15.92
N GLY A 58 -1.60 -1.00 15.58
CA GLY A 58 -3.05 -1.01 15.81
C GLY A 58 -3.78 -2.09 15.00
N MET A 59 -3.39 -2.29 13.74
CA MET A 59 -3.94 -3.38 12.92
C MET A 59 -3.65 -4.74 13.55
N HIS A 60 -2.42 -4.97 14.01
CA HIS A 60 -2.01 -6.21 14.67
C HIS A 60 -2.77 -6.44 15.97
N GLU A 61 -2.98 -5.41 16.79
CA GLU A 61 -3.80 -5.45 18.02
C GLU A 61 -5.25 -5.89 17.72
N ALA A 62 -5.80 -5.50 16.57
CA ALA A 62 -7.12 -5.93 16.10
C ALA A 62 -7.11 -7.30 15.39
N GLY A 63 -5.95 -7.95 15.29
CA GLY A 63 -5.80 -9.24 14.63
C GLY A 63 -5.74 -9.18 13.10
N MET A 64 -5.45 -8.02 12.50
CA MET A 64 -5.30 -7.86 11.05
C MET A 64 -3.82 -7.72 10.66
N LYS A 65 -3.42 -8.34 9.55
CA LYS A 65 -2.09 -8.17 8.95
C LYS A 65 -1.99 -6.90 8.11
N ALA A 66 -0.78 -6.41 7.85
CA ALA A 66 -0.58 -5.16 7.12
C ALA A 66 -0.07 -5.36 5.69
N THR A 67 -0.58 -4.52 4.77
CA THR A 67 -0.10 -4.43 3.38
C THR A 67 0.36 -3.02 3.06
N ALA A 68 1.67 -2.78 3.07
CA ALA A 68 2.21 -1.47 2.72
C ALA A 68 2.14 -1.23 1.20
N LYS A 69 1.81 0.00 0.78
CA LYS A 69 1.68 0.34 -0.66
C LYS A 69 2.06 1.80 -0.96
N HIS A 70 2.58 2.11 -2.16
CA HIS A 70 2.88 1.22 -3.31
C HIS A 70 4.39 1.12 -3.58
N PHE A 71 5.00 -0.05 -3.42
CA PHE A 71 6.47 -0.18 -3.51
C PHE A 71 6.97 -0.03 -4.96
N PRO A 72 8.09 0.68 -5.24
CA PRO A 72 9.06 1.29 -4.31
C PRO A 72 8.75 2.72 -3.86
N GLY A 73 7.56 3.24 -4.17
CA GLY A 73 7.07 4.54 -3.77
C GLY A 73 6.50 5.30 -4.96
N HIS A 74 5.28 5.82 -4.83
CA HIS A 74 4.54 6.49 -5.90
C HIS A 74 4.66 8.03 -5.87
N GLY A 75 5.22 8.61 -4.80
CA GLY A 75 5.23 10.06 -4.57
C GLY A 75 6.02 10.90 -5.58
N GLY A 76 6.91 10.29 -6.38
CA GLY A 76 7.73 10.99 -7.38
C GLY A 76 7.16 11.01 -8.79
N VAL A 77 6.00 10.38 -9.02
CA VAL A 77 5.35 10.40 -10.33
C VAL A 77 4.79 11.81 -10.58
N ILE A 78 5.33 12.48 -11.59
CA ILE A 78 4.87 13.80 -12.04
C ILE A 78 3.58 13.58 -12.85
N GLY A 79 2.46 14.09 -12.34
CA GLY A 79 1.18 13.97 -13.02
C GLY A 79 1.08 14.91 -14.21
N ASP A 80 1.53 14.44 -15.40
CA ASP A 80 0.85 14.69 -16.69
C ASP A 80 1.47 13.98 -17.92
N ALA A 81 2.51 13.15 -17.77
CA ALA A 81 3.14 12.52 -18.93
C ALA A 81 2.46 11.17 -19.29
N HIS A 82 1.36 11.27 -20.04
CA HIS A 82 0.56 10.17 -20.60
C HIS A 82 -0.24 9.31 -19.60
N PRO A 83 -1.59 9.25 -19.74
CA PRO A 83 -2.48 8.54 -18.81
C PRO A 83 -2.33 7.01 -18.79
N THR A 84 -1.41 6.42 -19.55
CA THR A 84 -1.30 4.97 -19.74
C THR A 84 -0.09 4.32 -19.06
N ARG A 85 1.00 5.04 -18.74
CA ARG A 85 2.23 4.45 -18.17
C ARG A 85 3.03 5.46 -17.31
N PRO A 86 2.75 5.59 -16.00
CA PRO A 86 3.51 6.50 -15.15
C PRO A 86 4.98 6.08 -15.01
N VAL A 87 5.90 7.05 -15.10
CA VAL A 87 7.34 6.84 -14.98
C VAL A 87 7.92 7.79 -13.93
N ASP A 88 8.79 7.27 -13.07
CA ASP A 88 9.60 8.06 -12.14
C ASP A 88 11.07 8.05 -12.59
N GLN A 89 11.52 9.17 -13.14
CA GLN A 89 12.84 9.33 -13.78
C GLN A 89 13.98 9.57 -12.76
N ARG A 90 13.70 9.56 -11.46
CA ARG A 90 14.71 9.82 -10.44
C ARG A 90 15.73 8.69 -10.39
N ASP A 91 17.00 9.04 -10.19
CA ASP A 91 18.04 8.06 -9.88
C ASP A 91 17.76 7.32 -8.56
N TYR A 92 18.44 6.17 -8.36
CA TYR A 92 18.23 5.35 -7.16
C TYR A 92 18.48 6.10 -5.85
N LYS A 93 19.43 7.04 -5.82
CA LYS A 93 19.76 7.84 -4.62
C LYS A 93 18.58 8.74 -4.24
N ARG A 94 17.88 9.31 -5.21
CA ARG A 94 16.67 10.12 -5.02
C ARG A 94 15.45 9.25 -4.70
N LEU A 95 15.35 8.04 -5.24
CA LEU A 95 14.30 7.06 -4.89
C LEU A 95 14.43 6.57 -3.43
N ALA A 96 15.66 6.51 -2.89
CA ALA A 96 15.94 5.97 -1.57
C ALA A 96 15.10 6.61 -0.44
N GLY A 97 14.70 7.89 -0.58
CA GLY A 97 13.80 8.55 0.36
C GLY A 97 12.42 7.89 0.44
N GLY A 98 11.82 7.57 -0.71
CA GLY A 98 10.52 6.87 -0.78
C GLY A 98 10.58 5.39 -0.41
N ILE A 99 11.76 4.76 -0.57
CA ILE A 99 12.00 3.37 -0.21
C ILE A 99 12.19 3.19 1.31
N LYS A 100 12.66 4.24 2.02
CA LYS A 100 13.04 4.16 3.43
C LYS A 100 11.92 3.63 4.35
N PRO A 101 10.64 4.03 4.22
CA PRO A 101 9.56 3.45 5.01
C PRO A 101 9.44 1.94 4.84
N TYR A 102 9.57 1.42 3.62
CA TYR A 102 9.54 -0.03 3.38
C TYR A 102 10.66 -0.76 4.10
N ARG A 103 11.89 -0.24 4.06
CA ARG A 103 13.01 -0.87 4.79
C ARG A 103 12.74 -0.96 6.28
N ALA A 104 12.21 0.11 6.88
CA ALA A 104 11.85 0.12 8.30
C ALA A 104 10.74 -0.91 8.61
N LEU A 105 9.70 -0.98 7.78
CA LEU A 105 8.59 -1.91 7.96
C LEU A 105 8.97 -3.37 7.73
N ILE A 106 9.81 -3.65 6.73
CA ILE A 106 10.34 -5.00 6.47
C ILE A 106 11.16 -5.47 7.68
N ALA A 107 12.03 -4.60 8.23
CA ALA A 107 12.79 -4.92 9.44
C ALA A 107 11.89 -5.16 10.66
N ALA A 108 10.72 -4.52 10.71
CA ALA A 108 9.71 -4.71 11.74
C ALA A 108 8.78 -5.93 11.49
N GLY A 109 9.00 -6.70 10.42
CA GLY A 109 8.25 -7.93 10.15
C GLY A 109 6.96 -7.74 9.35
N LEU A 110 6.87 -6.72 8.49
CA LEU A 110 5.73 -6.48 7.59
C LEU A 110 5.30 -7.76 6.84
N GLU A 111 4.00 -8.03 6.79
CA GLU A 111 3.48 -9.28 6.21
C GLU A 111 3.24 -9.23 4.70
N SER A 112 2.85 -8.09 4.15
CA SER A 112 2.63 -7.94 2.72
C SER A 112 2.96 -6.55 2.15
N ILE A 113 3.26 -6.52 0.86
CA ILE A 113 3.51 -5.31 0.08
C ILE A 113 2.68 -5.37 -1.21
N MET A 114 2.09 -4.24 -1.62
CA MET A 114 1.52 -4.06 -2.95
C MET A 114 2.47 -3.25 -3.82
N MET A 115 2.72 -3.73 -5.03
CA MET A 115 3.62 -3.12 -6.00
C MET A 115 3.00 -1.92 -6.71
N ALA A 116 3.81 -0.93 -7.07
CA ALA A 116 3.41 0.20 -7.90
C ALA A 116 3.36 -0.20 -9.40
N PRO A 117 2.33 0.23 -10.15
CA PRO A 117 2.28 0.10 -11.61
C PRO A 117 3.08 1.23 -12.30
N VAL A 118 4.29 1.51 -11.81
CA VAL A 118 5.13 2.65 -12.25
C VAL A 118 6.48 2.11 -12.72
N SER A 119 7.01 2.64 -13.83
CA SER A 119 8.36 2.34 -14.31
C SER A 119 9.40 3.22 -13.62
N TYR A 120 10.56 2.64 -13.29
CA TYR A 120 11.66 3.33 -12.61
C TYR A 120 12.98 2.99 -13.33
N PRO A 121 13.34 3.72 -14.41
CA PRO A 121 14.48 3.41 -15.27
C PRO A 121 15.84 3.34 -14.55
N ALA A 122 15.94 3.90 -13.34
CA ALA A 122 17.10 3.73 -12.47
C ALA A 122 17.39 2.26 -12.07
N VAL A 123 16.42 1.35 -12.24
CA VAL A 123 16.55 -0.09 -11.94
C VAL A 123 16.03 -0.96 -13.08
N ASP A 124 14.85 -0.67 -13.63
CA ASP A 124 14.24 -1.43 -14.74
C ASP A 124 13.22 -0.53 -15.46
N ASP A 125 13.20 -0.59 -16.79
CA ASP A 125 12.25 0.15 -17.63
C ASP A 125 10.82 -0.40 -17.51
N ARG A 126 10.67 -1.66 -17.09
CA ARG A 126 9.35 -2.24 -16.83
C ARG A 126 8.76 -1.68 -15.54
N PRO A 127 7.41 -1.58 -15.44
CA PRO A 127 6.77 -1.25 -14.20
C PRO A 127 7.20 -2.18 -13.05
N ALA A 128 7.35 -1.64 -11.85
CA ALA A 128 7.88 -2.37 -10.70
C ALA A 128 7.12 -3.68 -10.43
N CYS A 129 5.80 -3.71 -10.66
CA CYS A 129 4.97 -4.91 -10.52
C CYS A 129 5.24 -6.04 -11.53
N PHE A 130 5.92 -5.74 -12.65
CA PHE A 130 6.30 -6.69 -13.69
C PHE A 130 7.82 -6.90 -13.76
N SER A 131 8.58 -6.32 -12.83
CA SER A 131 10.04 -6.30 -12.87
C SER A 131 10.65 -7.33 -11.92
N ILE A 132 11.41 -8.27 -12.49
CA ILE A 132 12.24 -9.22 -11.74
C ILE A 132 13.33 -8.48 -10.95
N ALA A 133 13.88 -7.38 -11.49
CA ALA A 133 14.90 -6.60 -10.79
C ALA A 133 14.34 -5.95 -9.52
N TRP A 134 13.14 -5.37 -9.57
CA TRP A 134 12.49 -4.81 -8.37
C TRP A 134 12.01 -5.88 -7.39
N ILE A 135 11.39 -6.97 -7.86
CA ILE A 135 10.82 -7.98 -6.97
C ILE A 135 11.91 -8.91 -6.45
N GLN A 136 12.64 -9.61 -7.32
CA GLN A 136 13.65 -10.59 -6.91
C GLN A 136 14.96 -9.93 -6.48
N GLY A 137 15.41 -8.90 -7.21
CA GLY A 137 16.66 -8.19 -6.90
C GLY A 137 16.54 -7.33 -5.64
N GLU A 138 15.63 -6.35 -5.65
CA GLU A 138 15.50 -5.38 -4.54
C GLU A 138 14.72 -5.96 -3.36
N LEU A 139 13.45 -6.34 -3.52
CA LEU A 139 12.61 -6.78 -2.39
C LEU A 139 13.10 -8.10 -1.78
N ARG A 140 13.19 -9.17 -2.56
CA ARG A 140 13.60 -10.49 -2.05
C ARG A 140 15.09 -10.53 -1.71
N GLY A 141 15.94 -10.01 -2.60
CA GLY A 141 17.39 -10.02 -2.45
C GLY A 141 17.89 -8.98 -1.45
N ARG A 142 17.96 -7.71 -1.86
CA ARG A 142 18.62 -6.65 -1.07
C ARG A 142 17.90 -6.32 0.24
N PHE A 143 16.56 -6.37 0.27
CA PHE A 143 15.78 -6.04 1.46
C PHE A 143 15.37 -7.26 2.26
N GLY A 144 15.56 -8.48 1.75
CA GLY A 144 15.24 -9.72 2.46
C GLY A 144 13.75 -9.88 2.77
N PHE A 145 12.87 -9.24 2.01
CA PHE A 145 11.43 -9.30 2.25
C PHE A 145 10.90 -10.72 2.01
N SER A 146 10.36 -11.34 3.06
CA SER A 146 9.83 -12.71 3.00
C SER A 146 8.30 -12.81 2.93
N GLY A 147 7.59 -11.69 3.08
CA GLY A 147 6.13 -11.61 3.09
C GLY A 147 5.47 -11.80 1.72
N ALA A 148 4.15 -11.68 1.65
CA ALA A 148 3.42 -11.79 0.39
C ALA A 148 3.55 -10.52 -0.46
N ILE A 149 3.64 -10.68 -1.77
CA ILE A 149 3.62 -9.57 -2.73
C ILE A 149 2.32 -9.59 -3.52
N PHE A 150 1.58 -8.49 -3.48
CA PHE A 150 0.41 -8.25 -4.31
C PHE A 150 0.79 -7.49 -5.58
N SER A 151 0.20 -7.88 -6.71
CA SER A 151 0.14 -7.01 -7.88
C SER A 151 -0.71 -5.76 -7.55
N PRO A 152 -0.56 -4.65 -8.30
CA PRO A 152 -1.60 -3.63 -8.35
C PRO A 152 -2.87 -4.24 -8.98
N VAL A 153 -3.97 -3.49 -8.95
CA VAL A 153 -5.19 -3.88 -9.66
C VAL A 153 -4.91 -3.85 -11.16
N LEU A 154 -4.92 -5.03 -11.79
CA LEU A 154 -4.74 -5.18 -13.23
C LEU A 154 -6.12 -5.13 -13.90
N THR A 155 -6.27 -4.25 -14.89
CA THR A 155 -7.50 -4.14 -15.68
C THR A 155 -7.19 -4.25 -17.17
N ALA A 156 -8.14 -4.77 -17.96
CA ALA A 156 -7.99 -4.87 -19.41
C ALA A 156 -7.78 -3.49 -20.09
N ARG A 157 -8.24 -2.41 -19.44
CA ARG A 157 -8.08 -1.02 -19.93
C ARG A 157 -6.77 -0.36 -19.50
N ALA A 158 -6.05 -0.90 -18.53
CA ALA A 158 -4.82 -0.29 -17.99
C ALA A 158 -3.63 -0.35 -18.98
N SER A 159 -3.69 -1.21 -19.99
CA SER A 159 -2.71 -1.24 -21.07
C SER A 159 -3.42 -1.49 -22.41
N PRO A 160 -3.37 -0.55 -23.37
CA PRO A 160 -4.03 -0.68 -24.67
C PRO A 160 -3.62 -1.95 -25.46
N ASP A 161 -2.47 -2.57 -25.14
CA ASP A 161 -1.81 -3.57 -25.98
C ASP A 161 -1.75 -5.00 -25.38
N THR A 162 -2.31 -5.24 -24.18
CA THR A 162 -2.17 -6.55 -23.52
C THR A 162 -3.45 -7.10 -22.92
N ALA A 163 -3.90 -8.25 -23.42
CA ALA A 163 -4.94 -9.07 -22.81
C ALA A 163 -4.61 -9.34 -21.33
N LEU A 164 -5.59 -9.16 -20.43
CA LEU A 164 -5.46 -9.21 -18.97
C LEU A 164 -4.64 -10.41 -18.46
N GLY A 165 -4.83 -11.59 -19.06
CA GLY A 165 -4.09 -12.79 -18.70
C GLY A 165 -2.57 -12.74 -18.96
N ARG A 166 -2.09 -11.94 -19.94
CA ARG A 166 -0.65 -11.69 -20.13
C ARG A 166 -0.07 -10.83 -19.01
N LEU A 167 -0.80 -9.81 -18.58
CA LEU A 167 -0.39 -8.96 -17.45
C LEU A 167 -0.36 -9.77 -16.14
N ALA A 168 -1.39 -10.58 -15.93
CA ALA A 168 -1.50 -11.47 -14.78
C ALA A 168 -0.30 -12.43 -14.71
N LYS A 169 0.00 -13.09 -15.83
CA LYS A 169 1.16 -14.00 -15.93
C LYS A 169 2.48 -13.28 -15.71
N SER A 170 2.67 -12.11 -16.33
CA SER A 170 3.90 -11.31 -16.18
C SER A 170 4.14 -10.90 -14.72
N ALA A 171 3.09 -10.47 -14.00
CA ALA A 171 3.21 -10.15 -12.57
C ALA A 171 3.53 -11.39 -11.72
N GLN A 172 2.96 -12.54 -12.05
CA GLN A 172 3.27 -13.80 -11.37
C GLN A 172 4.71 -14.25 -11.62
N GLU A 173 5.17 -14.23 -12.88
CA GLU A 173 6.54 -14.57 -13.27
C GLU A 173 7.58 -13.63 -12.65
N ALA A 174 7.24 -12.35 -12.46
CA ALA A 174 8.10 -11.41 -11.74
C ALA A 174 8.20 -11.73 -10.23
N GLY A 175 7.19 -12.40 -9.67
CA GLY A 175 7.19 -12.91 -8.29
C GLY A 175 6.07 -12.42 -7.38
N CYS A 176 4.98 -11.86 -7.93
CA CYS A 176 3.79 -11.57 -7.15
C CYS A 176 3.12 -12.88 -6.68
N ASP A 177 2.77 -12.95 -5.40
CA ASP A 177 2.11 -14.11 -4.77
C ASP A 177 0.58 -14.08 -4.96
N VAL A 178 0.01 -12.88 -5.08
CA VAL A 178 -1.43 -12.65 -5.28
C VAL A 178 -1.61 -11.67 -6.43
N ILE A 179 -2.36 -12.09 -7.45
CA ILE A 179 -2.71 -11.27 -8.60
C ILE A 179 -4.12 -10.71 -8.39
N VAL A 180 -4.24 -9.39 -8.42
CA VAL A 180 -5.51 -8.68 -8.25
C VAL A 180 -6.02 -8.27 -9.64
N LEU A 181 -7.14 -8.87 -10.05
CA LEU A 181 -7.76 -8.63 -11.35
C LEU A 181 -9.06 -7.85 -11.19
N SER A 182 -9.32 -6.94 -12.10
CA SER A 182 -10.61 -6.25 -12.22
C SER A 182 -10.96 -6.11 -13.70
N GLY A 183 -12.14 -6.63 -14.06
CA GLY A 183 -12.66 -6.72 -15.41
C GLY A 183 -14.04 -7.37 -15.37
N ASP A 184 -14.58 -7.71 -16.52
CA ASP A 184 -15.75 -8.59 -16.53
C ASP A 184 -15.38 -10.03 -16.12
N ARG A 185 -16.41 -10.85 -15.86
CA ARG A 185 -16.23 -12.21 -15.38
C ARG A 185 -15.39 -13.04 -16.35
N ASP A 186 -15.70 -12.97 -17.63
CA ASP A 186 -15.09 -13.83 -18.66
C ASP A 186 -13.61 -13.46 -18.83
N GLU A 187 -13.28 -12.17 -18.78
CA GLU A 187 -11.90 -11.67 -18.78
C GLU A 187 -11.11 -12.16 -17.57
N ILE A 188 -11.71 -12.12 -16.37
CA ILE A 188 -11.08 -12.58 -15.14
C ILE A 188 -10.85 -14.10 -15.16
N GLU A 189 -11.84 -14.87 -15.59
CA GLU A 189 -11.77 -16.33 -15.69
C GLU A 189 -10.68 -16.74 -16.70
N ALA A 190 -10.69 -16.16 -17.91
CA ALA A 190 -9.67 -16.43 -18.93
C ALA A 190 -8.26 -15.98 -18.50
N ALA A 191 -8.14 -14.91 -17.70
CA ALA A 191 -6.86 -14.50 -17.13
C ALA A 191 -6.36 -15.48 -16.05
N GLY A 192 -7.27 -15.99 -15.21
CA GLY A 192 -6.99 -16.97 -14.17
C GLY A 192 -6.47 -18.30 -14.72
N GLU A 193 -7.01 -18.77 -15.85
CA GLU A 193 -6.57 -19.99 -16.54
C GLU A 193 -5.11 -19.96 -17.00
N ARG A 194 -4.51 -18.76 -17.14
CA ARG A 194 -3.11 -18.58 -17.55
C ARG A 194 -2.13 -18.55 -16.38
N LEU A 195 -2.62 -18.46 -15.15
CA LEU A 195 -1.78 -18.41 -13.96
C LEU A 195 -1.32 -19.80 -13.57
N GLU A 196 -0.05 -19.90 -13.20
CA GLU A 196 0.54 -21.13 -12.72
C GLU A 196 0.07 -21.46 -11.30
N ILE A 197 0.06 -22.75 -10.96
CA ILE A 197 -0.22 -23.20 -9.60
C ILE A 197 0.82 -22.60 -8.66
N CYS A 198 0.34 -22.05 -7.56
CA CYS A 198 1.18 -21.31 -6.64
C CYS A 198 2.15 -22.23 -5.92
N THR A 199 3.42 -21.82 -5.86
CA THR A 199 4.46 -22.58 -5.17
C THR A 199 4.13 -22.75 -3.68
N PRO A 200 4.66 -23.80 -3.00
CA PRO A 200 4.44 -23.98 -1.57
C PRO A 200 4.83 -22.77 -0.73
N VAL A 201 5.93 -22.09 -1.11
CA VAL A 201 6.38 -20.86 -0.44
C VAL A 201 5.34 -19.74 -0.58
N SER A 202 4.79 -19.55 -1.78
CA SER A 202 3.74 -18.57 -2.04
C SER A 202 2.46 -18.88 -1.24
N GLN A 203 2.07 -20.15 -1.16
CA GLN A 203 0.93 -20.59 -0.36
C GLN A 203 1.10 -20.25 1.12
N VAL A 204 2.29 -20.51 1.69
CA VAL A 204 2.60 -20.16 3.09
C VAL A 204 2.53 -18.65 3.32
N ARG A 205 3.07 -17.84 2.38
CA ARG A 205 2.99 -16.38 2.47
C ARG A 205 1.55 -15.89 2.52
N ARG A 206 0.67 -16.45 1.68
CA ARG A 206 -0.76 -16.10 1.66
C ARG A 206 -1.52 -16.56 2.89
N ALA A 207 -1.26 -17.78 3.36
CA ALA A 207 -1.90 -18.31 4.55
C ALA A 207 -1.60 -17.45 5.80
N ARG A 208 -0.43 -16.81 5.85
CA ARG A 208 -0.06 -15.88 6.94
C ARG A 208 -0.86 -14.57 6.95
N LEU A 209 -1.60 -14.27 5.88
CA LEU A 209 -2.41 -13.04 5.78
C LEU A 209 -3.82 -13.19 6.35
N HIS A 210 -4.26 -14.39 6.71
CA HIS A 210 -5.56 -14.58 7.34
C HIS A 210 -5.63 -13.80 8.65
N GLY A 211 -6.77 -13.14 8.88
CA GLY A 211 -6.97 -12.39 10.09
C GLY A 211 -7.13 -13.32 11.29
N GLY A 212 -6.68 -12.85 12.46
CA GLY A 212 -6.89 -13.51 13.74
C GLY A 212 -8.35 -13.49 14.19
N ARG A 213 -8.57 -13.94 15.42
CA ARG A 213 -9.90 -13.92 16.04
C ARG A 213 -10.42 -12.50 16.19
N ALA A 214 -11.70 -12.31 15.86
CA ALA A 214 -12.38 -11.03 15.94
C ALA A 214 -13.70 -11.16 16.72
N PRO A 215 -14.08 -10.17 17.55
CA PRO A 215 -15.40 -10.13 18.15
C PRO A 215 -16.47 -9.86 17.08
N ALA A 216 -17.70 -10.33 17.33
CA ALA A 216 -18.85 -9.89 16.54
C ALA A 216 -19.07 -8.37 16.65
N TRP A 217 -19.60 -7.77 15.59
CA TRP A 217 -19.84 -6.32 15.50
C TRP A 217 -20.54 -5.72 16.73
N GLN A 218 -21.62 -6.34 17.22
CA GLN A 218 -22.36 -5.85 18.38
C GLN A 218 -21.48 -5.83 19.64
N ARG A 219 -20.60 -6.82 19.81
CA ARG A 219 -19.70 -6.91 20.96
C ARG A 219 -18.56 -5.89 20.86
N LEU A 220 -18.02 -5.66 19.66
CA LEU A 220 -17.00 -4.64 19.43
C LEU A 220 -17.49 -3.24 19.84
N ARG A 221 -18.68 -2.84 19.39
CA ARG A 221 -19.27 -1.52 19.69
C ARG A 221 -19.57 -1.28 21.17
N MET A 222 -19.73 -2.37 21.93
CA MET A 222 -19.93 -2.29 23.38
C MET A 222 -18.62 -2.28 24.17
N SER A 223 -17.47 -2.54 23.52
CA SER A 223 -16.17 -2.52 24.19
C SER A 223 -15.74 -1.09 24.57
N PRO A 224 -15.07 -0.91 25.73
CA PRO A 224 -14.49 0.39 26.11
C PRO A 224 -13.51 0.91 25.05
N GLY A 225 -12.62 0.03 24.55
CA GLY A 225 -11.62 0.40 23.55
C GLY A 225 -12.21 1.00 22.28
N TRP A 226 -13.34 0.47 21.78
CA TRP A 226 -14.00 1.05 20.60
C TRP A 226 -14.62 2.41 20.87
N ARG A 227 -15.22 2.61 22.06
CA ARG A 227 -15.82 3.89 22.44
C ARG A 227 -14.75 4.97 22.64
N GLU A 228 -13.65 4.63 23.32
CA GLU A 228 -12.51 5.52 23.53
C GLU A 228 -11.85 5.89 22.20
N ALA A 229 -11.64 4.90 21.32
CA ALA A 229 -11.10 5.14 20.00
C ALA A 229 -11.98 6.07 19.18
N ARG A 230 -13.31 5.91 19.24
CA ARG A 230 -14.25 6.81 18.56
C ARG A 230 -14.16 8.25 19.06
N VAL A 231 -14.19 8.46 20.37
CA VAL A 231 -14.07 9.82 20.94
C VAL A 231 -12.75 10.48 20.52
N ALA A 232 -11.65 9.73 20.58
CA ALA A 232 -10.35 10.24 20.15
C ALA A 232 -10.33 10.62 18.65
N LEU A 233 -10.98 9.83 17.79
CA LEU A 233 -11.02 10.09 16.35
C LEU A 233 -12.00 11.20 15.96
N GLU A 234 -13.14 11.34 16.65
CA GLU A 234 -14.09 12.43 16.43
C GLU A 234 -13.43 13.79 16.70
N SER A 235 -12.53 13.87 17.68
CA SER A 235 -11.76 15.10 17.96
C SER A 235 -10.82 15.53 16.83
N LEU A 236 -10.53 14.67 15.85
CA LEU A 236 -9.72 15.01 14.67
C LEU A 236 -10.53 15.63 13.53
N GLN A 237 -11.86 15.43 13.53
CA GLN A 237 -12.74 16.02 12.52
C GLN A 237 -13.09 17.47 12.83
N SER A 238 -12.99 17.87 14.09
CA SER A 238 -12.99 19.27 14.50
C SER A 238 -11.61 19.88 14.23
N SER A 239 -11.38 20.37 13.01
CA SER A 239 -10.21 21.20 12.74
C SER A 239 -10.23 22.41 13.70
N PRO A 240 -9.15 22.71 14.45
CA PRO A 240 -9.04 24.03 15.04
C PRO A 240 -9.02 25.06 13.90
N GLU A 241 -9.77 26.15 14.05
CA GLU A 241 -9.62 27.31 13.16
C GLU A 241 -8.15 27.73 13.21
N LEU A 242 -7.45 27.55 12.09
CA LEU A 242 -6.16 28.17 11.89
C LEU A 242 -6.43 29.66 11.69
N GLU A 243 -6.38 30.43 12.78
CA GLU A 243 -6.23 31.89 12.69
C GLU A 243 -4.91 32.15 11.97
N LEU A 244 -5.01 32.46 10.68
CA LEU A 244 -3.91 33.09 9.96
C LEU A 244 -3.83 34.51 10.50
N ASP A 245 -2.91 34.75 11.44
CA ASP A 245 -2.54 36.09 11.87
C ASP A 245 -2.19 36.93 10.62
N GLY A 246 -3.13 37.78 10.24
CA GLY A 246 -2.96 38.77 9.20
C GLY A 246 -1.91 39.78 9.66
N GLY A 247 -0.66 39.57 9.26
CA GLY A 247 0.39 40.59 9.38
C GLY A 247 -0.08 41.89 8.70
N PRO A 248 0.16 43.06 9.32
CA PRO A 248 -0.42 44.31 8.86
C PRO A 248 0.12 44.68 7.48
N GLY A 249 -0.80 44.92 6.54
CA GLY A 249 -0.49 45.50 5.24
C GLY A 249 0.13 46.87 5.42
N THR A 250 1.39 47.02 5.00
CA THR A 250 1.99 48.34 4.79
C THR A 250 1.45 48.90 3.48
N ALA A 251 0.57 49.89 3.59
CA ALA A 251 0.18 50.76 2.50
C ALA A 251 1.41 51.50 1.94
N GLY A 252 1.54 51.53 0.62
CA GLY A 252 2.38 52.46 -0.13
C GLY A 252 1.57 53.64 -0.63
#